data_AF-A0A938NSL8-F1
#
_entry.id   AF-A0A938NSL8-F1
#
_cell.length_a   1.000
_cell.length_b   1.000
_cell.length_c   1.000
_cell.angle_alpha   90.00
_cell.angle_beta   90.00
_cell.angle_gamma   90.00
#
_symmetry.space_group_name_H-M   'P 1'
#
loop_
_entity.id
_entity.type
_entity.pdbx_description
1 polymer ?
#
loop_
_entity_poly.entity_id
_entity_poly.type
_entity_poly.pdbx_seq_one_letter_code
_entity_poly.pdbx_strand_id
1 'polypeptide(L)'
;GHTEFLVALREGLPQLRGIVCGADWSFGFKALGKFNDLEQFCLQHGLTATAVAPVLFQGERISSTHVRQAIRDGNVLYAGQLLGRSFSLAGTVVPGRAIGRELGYPTANIASDKELIPAPGIYAAYTSIEASLEDCDSVDRHPSAVFIGERSTFQDTEPVIESYLLDFQGDLYGRSIEVYFVEKIRDVYPFSSKEQLIEQMARDVVQVRDVLAGRDIR
;
A
#
# COMPACT_ATOMS: atom_id res chain seq x y z
N GLY A 1 -20.72 -17.49 24.11
CA GLY A 1 -19.50 -18.30 24.38
C GLY A 1 -18.64 -18.45 23.13
N HIS A 2 -17.42 -18.97 23.23
CA HIS A 2 -16.62 -19.32 22.03
C HIS A 2 -17.19 -20.55 21.30
N THR A 3 -17.84 -21.48 22.01
CA THR A 3 -18.55 -22.61 21.41
C THR A 3 -19.77 -22.16 20.59
N GLU A 4 -20.57 -21.21 21.09
CA GLU A 4 -21.71 -20.64 20.35
C GLU A 4 -21.30 -20.04 19.00
N PHE A 5 -20.11 -19.42 18.93
CA PHE A 5 -19.56 -18.91 17.67
C PHE A 5 -19.35 -20.04 16.65
N LEU A 6 -18.81 -21.19 17.06
CA LEU A 6 -18.57 -22.33 16.16
C LEU A 6 -19.87 -23.02 15.73
N VAL A 7 -20.85 -23.10 16.63
CA VAL A 7 -22.20 -23.59 16.31
C VAL A 7 -22.85 -22.70 15.25
N ALA A 8 -22.87 -21.38 15.49
CA ALA A 8 -23.42 -20.42 14.53
C ALA A 8 -22.70 -20.47 13.18
N LEU A 9 -21.37 -20.62 13.17
CA LEU A 9 -20.57 -20.76 11.95
C LEU A 9 -20.99 -21.99 11.14
N ARG A 10 -21.22 -23.13 11.80
CA ARG A 10 -21.66 -24.37 11.15
C ARG A 10 -23.10 -24.28 10.64
N GLU A 11 -24.01 -23.73 11.43
CA GLU A 11 -25.41 -23.54 11.03
C GLU A 11 -25.54 -22.58 9.85
N GLY A 12 -24.72 -21.52 9.82
CA GLY A 12 -24.65 -20.58 8.70
C GLY A 12 -23.96 -21.13 7.44
N LEU A 13 -23.13 -22.16 7.58
CA LEU A 13 -22.37 -22.78 6.48
C LEU A 13 -22.64 -24.29 6.42
N PRO A 14 -23.78 -24.73 5.87
CA PRO A 14 -24.21 -26.14 5.91
C PRO A 14 -23.28 -27.08 5.13
N GLN A 15 -22.48 -26.55 4.21
CA GLN A 15 -21.48 -27.32 3.44
C GLN A 15 -20.07 -27.21 4.03
N LEU A 16 -19.90 -26.64 5.23
CA LEU A 16 -18.61 -26.53 5.88
C LEU A 16 -17.99 -27.92 6.08
N ARG A 17 -16.76 -28.11 5.58
CA ARG A 17 -16.01 -29.37 5.70
C ARG A 17 -14.75 -29.25 6.54
N GLY A 18 -14.21 -28.03 6.67
CA GLY A 18 -13.06 -27.78 7.50
C GLY A 18 -12.73 -26.29 7.63
N ILE A 19 -11.86 -25.98 8.58
CA ILE A 19 -11.44 -24.63 8.93
C ILE A 19 -9.92 -24.59 8.95
N VAL A 20 -9.35 -23.60 8.26
CA VAL A 20 -7.90 -23.33 8.27
C VAL A 20 -7.69 -21.96 8.91
N CYS A 21 -6.80 -21.87 9.89
CA CYS A 21 -6.50 -20.61 10.58
C CYS A 21 -5.02 -20.55 11.01
N GLY A 22 -4.55 -19.36 11.38
CA GLY A 22 -3.22 -19.22 11.97
C GLY A 22 -3.14 -19.90 13.33
N ALA A 23 -2.00 -20.48 13.68
CA ALA A 23 -1.80 -21.20 14.94
C ALA A 23 -2.14 -20.35 16.19
N ASP A 24 -1.92 -19.04 16.11
CA ASP A 24 -2.16 -18.06 17.16
C ASP A 24 -3.48 -17.27 16.98
N TRP A 25 -4.39 -17.78 16.14
CA TRP A 25 -5.74 -17.24 16.02
C TRP A 25 -6.57 -17.50 17.27
N SER A 26 -7.41 -16.53 17.62
CA SER A 26 -8.33 -16.61 18.75
C SER A 26 -9.70 -16.05 18.38
N PHE A 27 -10.76 -16.60 18.96
CA PHE A 27 -12.14 -16.31 18.57
C PHE A 27 -13.12 -16.31 19.75
N GLY A 28 -14.36 -15.95 19.46
CA GLY A 28 -15.43 -15.87 20.44
C GLY A 28 -15.30 -14.70 21.41
N PHE A 29 -16.17 -14.68 22.43
CA PHE A 29 -16.20 -13.61 23.43
C PHE A 29 -14.84 -13.45 24.12
N LYS A 30 -14.29 -12.22 24.08
CA LYS A 30 -12.99 -11.86 24.66
C LYS A 30 -11.81 -12.71 24.16
N ALA A 31 -11.85 -13.23 22.93
CA ALA A 31 -10.75 -14.02 22.35
C ALA A 31 -10.35 -15.25 23.20
N LEU A 32 -11.32 -15.80 23.93
CA LEU A 32 -11.12 -16.95 24.81
C LEU A 32 -10.95 -18.26 24.04
N GLY A 33 -11.57 -18.40 22.87
CA GLY A 33 -11.40 -19.57 22.02
C GLY A 33 -10.00 -19.60 21.39
N LYS A 34 -9.34 -20.76 21.47
CA LYS A 34 -8.03 -21.05 20.88
C LYS A 34 -8.13 -22.18 19.87
N PHE A 35 -7.04 -22.45 19.14
CA PHE A 35 -7.00 -23.53 18.16
C PHE A 35 -7.43 -24.89 18.73
N ASN A 36 -7.06 -25.20 19.99
CA ASN A 36 -7.47 -26.44 20.64
C ASN A 36 -9.00 -26.56 20.77
N ASP A 37 -9.70 -25.47 21.07
CA ASP A 37 -11.17 -25.47 21.16
C ASP A 37 -11.81 -25.70 19.78
N LEU A 38 -11.23 -25.11 18.73
CA LEU A 38 -11.63 -25.33 17.35
C LEU A 38 -11.41 -26.78 16.91
N GLU A 39 -10.23 -27.34 17.21
CA GLU A 39 -9.86 -28.70 16.83
C GLU A 39 -10.79 -29.73 17.47
N GLN A 40 -11.08 -29.58 18.77
CA GLN A 40 -12.04 -30.44 19.48
C GLN A 40 -13.45 -30.33 18.90
N PHE A 41 -13.91 -29.11 18.61
CA PHE A 41 -15.22 -28.90 17.97
C PHE A 41 -15.30 -29.55 16.59
N CYS A 42 -14.27 -29.36 15.76
CA CYS A 42 -14.21 -29.95 14.42
C CYS A 42 -14.23 -31.48 14.48
N LEU A 43 -13.45 -32.08 15.39
CA LEU A 43 -13.42 -33.54 15.61
C LEU A 43 -14.79 -34.10 15.98
N GLN A 44 -15.51 -33.44 16.90
CA GLN A 44 -16.86 -33.84 17.34
C GLN A 44 -17.92 -33.74 16.24
N HIS A 45 -17.68 -32.93 15.21
CA HIS A 45 -18.64 -32.65 14.15
C HIS A 45 -18.23 -33.19 12.77
N GLY A 46 -17.19 -34.02 12.70
CA GLY A 46 -16.72 -34.62 11.45
C GLY A 46 -16.13 -33.58 10.46
N LEU A 47 -15.60 -32.49 10.98
CA LEU A 47 -14.92 -31.43 10.24
C LEU A 47 -13.41 -31.55 10.42
N THR A 48 -12.63 -30.95 9.51
CA THR A 48 -11.18 -30.80 9.69
C THR A 48 -10.82 -29.43 10.26
N ALA A 49 -9.80 -29.37 11.10
CA ALA A 49 -9.16 -28.13 11.53
C ALA A 49 -7.68 -28.18 11.15
N THR A 50 -7.13 -27.08 10.64
CA THR A 50 -5.70 -27.00 10.30
C THR A 50 -5.12 -25.68 10.76
N ALA A 51 -4.10 -25.76 11.63
CA ALA A 51 -3.30 -24.62 12.02
C ALA A 51 -2.18 -24.40 11.02
N VAL A 52 -2.07 -23.18 10.49
CA VAL A 52 -0.94 -22.75 9.67
C VAL A 52 0.07 -22.04 10.57
N ALA A 53 1.31 -22.50 10.52
CA ALA A 53 2.40 -21.86 11.25
C ALA A 53 2.65 -20.43 10.72
N PRO A 54 3.11 -19.50 11.57
CA PRO A 54 3.48 -18.16 11.11
C PRO A 54 4.52 -18.23 9.99
N VAL A 55 4.30 -17.44 8.93
CA VAL A 55 5.30 -17.26 7.88
C VAL A 55 6.38 -16.31 8.40
N LEU A 56 7.64 -16.67 8.17
CA LEU A 56 8.79 -15.87 8.57
C LEU A 56 9.49 -15.29 7.33
N PHE A 57 9.94 -14.05 7.42
CA PHE A 57 10.85 -13.40 6.48
C PHE A 57 12.09 -12.95 7.23
N GLN A 58 13.28 -13.40 6.81
CA GLN A 58 14.55 -13.10 7.50
C GLN A 58 14.55 -13.40 9.02
N GLY A 59 13.77 -14.40 9.44
CA GLY A 59 13.64 -14.78 10.86
C GLY A 59 12.58 -13.99 11.64
N GLU A 60 11.97 -12.97 11.04
CA GLU A 60 10.87 -12.21 11.64
C GLU A 60 9.52 -12.67 11.12
N ARG A 61 8.51 -12.64 11.98
CA ARG A 61 7.14 -12.97 11.58
C ARG A 61 6.57 -11.94 10.60
N ILE A 62 6.01 -12.41 9.49
CA ILE A 62 5.16 -11.58 8.62
C ILE A 62 3.83 -11.33 9.34
N SER A 63 3.49 -10.06 9.56
CA SER A 63 2.21 -9.66 10.17
C SER A 63 1.73 -8.32 9.62
N SER A 64 0.42 -8.08 9.66
CA SER A 64 -0.16 -6.78 9.27
C SER A 64 0.34 -5.63 10.14
N THR A 65 0.80 -5.89 11.37
CA THR A 65 1.41 -4.88 12.22
C THR A 65 2.78 -4.47 11.68
N HIS A 66 3.64 -5.44 11.33
CA HIS A 66 4.96 -5.15 10.75
C HIS A 66 4.86 -4.47 9.39
N VAL A 67 3.95 -4.92 8.52
CA VAL A 67 3.71 -4.27 7.22
C VAL A 67 3.28 -2.81 7.40
N ARG A 68 2.31 -2.55 8.28
CA ARG A 68 1.84 -1.18 8.55
C ARG A 68 2.95 -0.31 9.14
N GLN A 69 3.77 -0.86 10.02
CA GLN A 69 4.89 -0.14 10.61
C GLN A 69 5.93 0.22 9.55
N ALA A 70 6.35 -0.74 8.72
CA ALA A 70 7.28 -0.51 7.63
C ALA A 70 6.79 0.58 6.66
N ILE A 71 5.50 0.58 6.32
CA ILE A 71 4.90 1.63 5.48
C ILE A 71 4.96 2.99 6.19
N ARG A 72 4.53 3.07 7.46
CA ARG A 72 4.58 4.32 8.26
C ARG A 72 5.98 4.87 8.43
N ASP A 73 6.99 4.01 8.45
CA ASP A 73 8.40 4.42 8.53
C ASP A 73 8.98 4.80 7.15
N GLY A 74 8.17 4.68 6.08
CA GLY A 74 8.58 4.93 4.70
C GLY A 74 9.41 3.81 4.07
N ASN A 75 9.59 2.68 4.75
CA ASN A 75 10.28 1.50 4.24
C ASN A 75 9.34 0.64 3.37
N VAL A 76 8.88 1.24 2.27
CA VAL A 76 7.96 0.61 1.31
C VAL A 76 8.57 -0.59 0.59
N LEU A 77 9.90 -0.63 0.45
CA LEU A 77 10.61 -1.78 -0.13
C LEU A 77 10.49 -3.00 0.78
N TYR A 78 10.78 -2.85 2.08
CA TYR A 78 10.61 -3.93 3.05
C TYR A 78 9.15 -4.34 3.19
N ALA A 79 8.22 -3.38 3.22
CA ALA A 79 6.80 -3.68 3.21
C ALA A 79 6.40 -4.54 2.00
N GLY A 80 6.95 -4.23 0.82
CA GLY A 80 6.71 -5.00 -0.39
C GLY A 80 7.26 -6.43 -0.31
N GLN A 81 8.43 -6.63 0.30
CA GLN A 81 9.00 -7.95 0.57
C GLN A 81 8.13 -8.79 1.50
N LEU A 82 7.57 -8.18 2.55
CA LEU A 82 6.65 -8.83 3.47
C LEU A 82 5.30 -9.17 2.82
N LEU A 83 4.83 -8.32 1.91
CA LEU A 83 3.57 -8.49 1.17
C LEU A 83 3.68 -9.47 -0.01
N GLY A 84 4.89 -9.68 -0.54
CA GLY A 84 5.13 -10.40 -1.80
C GLY A 84 4.73 -9.62 -3.06
N ARG A 85 4.43 -8.32 -2.92
CA ARG A 85 4.05 -7.37 -3.98
C ARG A 85 4.30 -5.95 -3.53
N SER A 86 4.40 -4.99 -4.44
CA SER A 86 4.52 -3.57 -4.06
C SER A 86 3.31 -3.09 -3.25
N PHE A 87 3.56 -2.26 -2.24
CA PHE A 87 2.48 -1.51 -1.60
C PHE A 87 1.93 -0.49 -2.59
N SER A 88 0.61 -0.41 -2.72
CA SER A 88 -0.04 0.50 -3.64
C SER A 88 -1.03 1.44 -2.96
N LEU A 89 -1.26 2.60 -3.58
CA LEU A 89 -2.27 3.58 -3.18
C LEU A 89 -3.10 3.99 -4.40
N ALA A 90 -4.40 3.74 -4.33
CA ALA A 90 -5.35 4.16 -5.34
C ALA A 90 -5.94 5.52 -4.97
N GLY A 91 -6.31 6.30 -5.97
CA GLY A 91 -6.94 7.59 -5.77
C GLY A 91 -7.36 8.27 -7.06
N THR A 92 -8.00 9.42 -6.93
CA THR A 92 -8.41 10.25 -8.07
C THR A 92 -7.50 11.47 -8.17
N VAL A 93 -7.13 11.83 -9.40
CA VAL A 93 -6.35 13.04 -9.64
C VAL A 93 -7.23 14.27 -9.49
N VAL A 94 -6.83 15.17 -8.59
CA VAL A 94 -7.56 16.39 -8.23
C VAL A 94 -6.74 17.65 -8.51
N PRO A 95 -7.39 18.84 -8.61
CA PRO A 95 -6.67 20.11 -8.72
C PRO A 95 -5.76 20.36 -7.51
N GLY A 96 -4.47 20.63 -7.78
CA GLY A 96 -3.49 21.03 -6.78
C GLY A 96 -3.03 22.48 -6.95
N ARG A 97 -1.90 22.83 -6.33
CA ARG A 97 -1.28 24.17 -6.48
C ARG A 97 -0.59 24.38 -7.83
N ALA A 98 -0.44 23.33 -8.63
CA ALA A 98 0.22 23.34 -9.94
C ALA A 98 1.66 23.88 -9.96
N ILE A 99 2.34 23.96 -8.80
CA ILE A 99 3.71 24.48 -8.68
C ILE A 99 4.68 23.67 -9.54
N GLY A 100 4.57 22.34 -9.53
CA GLY A 100 5.42 21.47 -10.35
C GLY A 100 5.39 21.82 -11.83
N ARG A 101 4.21 22.19 -12.37
CA ARG A 101 4.07 22.61 -13.78
C ARG A 101 4.89 23.86 -14.10
N GLU A 102 4.96 24.83 -13.19
CA GLU A 102 5.78 26.04 -13.35
C GLU A 102 7.29 25.76 -13.23
N LEU A 103 7.66 24.62 -12.66
CA LEU A 103 9.05 24.15 -12.50
C LEU A 103 9.51 23.22 -13.62
N GLY A 104 8.62 22.84 -14.55
CA GLY A 104 8.89 21.85 -15.60
C GLY A 104 8.62 20.40 -15.21
N TYR A 105 8.02 20.16 -14.03
CA TYR A 105 7.71 18.85 -13.48
C TYR A 105 6.21 18.76 -13.13
N PRO A 106 5.30 18.65 -14.12
CA PRO A 106 3.86 18.61 -13.86
C PRO A 106 3.46 17.42 -12.98
N THR A 107 3.03 17.68 -11.75
CA THR A 107 2.58 16.65 -10.80
C THR A 107 1.07 16.49 -10.78
N ALA A 108 0.61 15.24 -10.70
CA ALA A 108 -0.77 14.87 -10.41
C ALA A 108 -0.97 14.83 -8.89
N ASN A 109 -1.89 15.63 -8.36
CA ASN A 109 -2.26 15.58 -6.95
C ASN A 109 -3.30 14.49 -6.75
N ILE A 110 -3.09 13.60 -5.77
CA ILE A 110 -3.88 12.38 -5.62
C ILE A 110 -4.71 12.48 -4.34
N ALA A 111 -6.03 12.43 -4.49
CA ALA A 111 -6.95 12.22 -3.38
C ALA A 111 -7.15 10.72 -3.17
N SER A 112 -6.77 10.22 -2.00
CA SER A 112 -6.92 8.80 -1.62
C SER A 112 -7.78 8.67 -0.37
N ASP A 113 -8.56 7.59 -0.31
CA ASP A 113 -9.36 7.19 0.84
C ASP A 113 -8.58 6.28 1.82
N LYS A 114 -7.32 5.93 1.50
CA LYS A 114 -6.53 5.02 2.33
C LYS A 114 -6.07 5.69 3.63
N GLU A 115 -6.36 5.02 4.75
CA GLU A 115 -5.87 5.41 6.08
C GLU A 115 -4.36 5.23 6.27
N LEU A 116 -3.72 4.38 5.45
CA LEU A 116 -2.30 4.05 5.55
C LEU A 116 -1.54 4.68 4.38
N ILE A 117 -0.82 5.75 4.68
CA ILE A 117 0.04 6.47 3.73
C ILE A 117 1.49 6.35 4.23
N PRO A 118 2.47 6.13 3.33
CA PRO A 118 3.87 6.09 3.72
C PRO A 118 4.35 7.39 4.39
N ALA A 119 5.47 7.34 5.11
CA ALA A 119 6.08 8.54 5.69
C ALA A 119 6.30 9.65 4.64
N PRO A 120 6.40 10.92 5.06
CA PRO A 120 6.85 11.98 4.15
C PRO A 120 8.19 11.64 3.49
N GLY A 121 8.30 11.90 2.18
CA GLY A 121 9.49 11.65 1.40
C GLY A 121 9.26 11.72 -0.11
N ILE A 122 10.33 11.48 -0.86
CA ILE A 122 10.24 11.19 -2.29
C ILE A 122 10.43 9.70 -2.49
N TYR A 123 9.62 9.12 -3.36
CA TYR A 123 9.57 7.70 -3.64
C TYR A 123 9.71 7.44 -5.14
N ALA A 124 10.44 6.40 -5.48
CA ALA A 124 10.38 5.76 -6.79
C ALA A 124 9.16 4.84 -6.82
N ALA A 125 8.32 5.00 -7.83
CA ALA A 125 7.07 4.27 -7.97
C ALA A 125 6.75 4.02 -9.44
N TYR A 126 5.72 3.23 -9.68
CA TYR A 126 4.98 3.24 -10.93
C TYR A 126 3.58 3.77 -10.67
N THR A 127 3.03 4.53 -11.60
CA THR A 127 1.63 4.95 -11.58
C THR A 127 0.90 4.32 -12.76
N SER A 128 -0.12 3.51 -12.47
CA SER A 128 -1.07 3.06 -13.49
C SER A 128 -2.21 4.05 -13.60
N ILE A 129 -2.60 4.32 -14.84
CA ILE A 129 -3.81 5.09 -15.14
C ILE A 129 -4.88 4.07 -15.47
N GLU A 130 -6.03 4.12 -14.79
CA GLU A 130 -7.12 3.19 -15.11
C GLU A 130 -7.57 3.43 -16.55
N ALA A 131 -7.40 2.42 -17.40
CA ALA A 131 -7.85 2.45 -18.78
C ALA A 131 -9.38 2.54 -18.81
N SER A 132 -9.94 3.35 -19.71
CA SER A 132 -11.37 3.24 -20.01
C SER A 132 -11.68 1.81 -20.49
N LEU A 133 -12.91 1.35 -20.30
CA LEU A 133 -13.42 0.02 -20.70
C LEU A 133 -13.16 -0.39 -22.18
N GLU A 134 -12.59 0.50 -22.99
CA GLU A 134 -12.24 0.31 -24.39
C GLU A 134 -10.80 -0.24 -24.58
N ASP A 135 -9.93 -0.12 -23.57
CA ASP A 135 -8.50 -0.51 -23.64
C ASP A 135 -8.16 -1.55 -22.55
N CYS A 136 -8.64 -2.78 -22.72
CA CYS A 136 -8.57 -3.84 -21.70
C CYS A 136 -7.26 -4.64 -21.65
N ASP A 137 -6.33 -4.42 -22.58
CA ASP A 137 -5.20 -5.33 -22.81
C ASP A 137 -3.84 -4.86 -22.27
N SER A 138 -3.72 -3.63 -21.76
CA SER A 138 -2.52 -3.19 -21.02
C SER A 138 -2.86 -2.25 -19.87
N VAL A 139 -2.42 -2.60 -18.65
CA VAL A 139 -2.33 -1.62 -17.57
C VAL A 139 -1.10 -0.78 -17.85
N ASP A 140 -1.29 0.38 -18.47
CA ASP A 140 -0.21 1.32 -18.77
C ASP A 140 0.36 1.87 -17.45
N ARG A 141 1.55 1.37 -17.09
CA ARG A 141 2.29 1.74 -15.89
C ARG A 141 3.42 2.69 -16.27
N HIS A 142 3.35 3.91 -15.79
CA HIS A 142 4.38 4.92 -15.99
C HIS A 142 5.34 4.96 -14.80
N PRO A 143 6.66 4.97 -15.01
CA PRO A 143 7.61 5.31 -13.96
C PRO A 143 7.25 6.67 -13.36
N SER A 144 7.29 6.80 -12.04
CA SER A 144 6.91 8.06 -11.37
C SER A 144 7.79 8.38 -10.17
N ALA A 145 8.02 9.68 -9.97
CA ALA A 145 8.56 10.24 -8.74
C ALA A 145 7.40 10.73 -7.89
N VAL A 146 7.21 10.15 -6.71
CA VAL A 146 6.07 10.44 -5.84
C VAL A 146 6.54 11.19 -4.62
N PHE A 147 6.02 12.40 -4.45
CA PHE A 147 6.16 13.18 -3.22
C PHE A 147 5.02 12.85 -2.27
N ILE A 148 5.37 12.52 -1.04
CA ILE A 148 4.45 12.51 0.10
C ILE A 148 4.92 13.60 1.05
N GLY A 149 4.01 14.51 1.38
CA GLY A 149 4.24 15.57 2.35
C GLY A 149 3.05 15.76 3.27
N GLU A 150 3.13 16.81 4.07
CA GLU A 150 2.10 17.18 5.01
C GLU A 150 1.67 18.63 4.74
N ARG A 151 0.36 18.85 4.70
CA ARG A 151 -0.21 20.19 4.70
C ARG A 151 -0.83 20.44 6.06
N SER A 152 -0.09 21.14 6.91
CA SER A 152 -0.64 21.65 8.17
C SER A 152 -1.63 22.78 7.86
N THR A 153 -2.89 22.56 8.20
CA THR A 153 -3.88 23.63 8.39
C THR A 153 -4.03 23.92 9.89
N PHE A 154 -4.71 25.00 10.25
CA PHE A 154 -4.92 25.37 11.66
C PHE A 154 -5.71 24.31 12.47
N GLN A 155 -6.36 23.34 11.81
CA GLN A 155 -7.21 22.34 12.44
C GLN A 155 -6.77 20.90 12.18
N ASP A 156 -6.20 20.60 11.01
CA ASP A 156 -5.78 19.24 10.66
C ASP A 156 -4.50 19.22 9.80
N THR A 157 -3.76 18.12 9.90
CA THR A 157 -2.64 17.81 8.99
C THR A 157 -3.12 16.80 7.97
N GLU A 158 -3.31 17.24 6.73
CA GLU A 158 -3.69 16.35 5.65
C GLU A 158 -2.43 15.92 4.87
N PRO A 159 -2.29 14.62 4.56
CA PRO A 159 -1.21 14.15 3.71
C PRO A 159 -1.41 14.67 2.29
N VAL A 160 -0.33 15.15 1.69
CA VAL A 160 -0.29 15.57 0.29
C VAL A 160 0.46 14.51 -0.50
N ILE A 161 -0.19 13.97 -1.53
CA ILE A 161 0.40 12.98 -2.42
C ILE A 161 0.45 13.56 -3.82
N GLU A 162 1.66 13.73 -4.35
CA GLU A 162 1.90 14.25 -5.69
C GLU A 162 2.74 13.25 -6.49
N SER A 163 2.24 12.83 -7.65
CA SER A 163 2.97 11.94 -8.56
C SER A 163 3.40 12.69 -9.81
N TYR A 164 4.71 12.74 -10.06
CA TYR A 164 5.28 13.15 -11.33
C TYR A 164 5.52 11.90 -12.19
N LEU A 165 4.69 11.69 -13.20
CA LEU A 165 4.85 10.60 -14.16
C LEU A 165 5.96 10.99 -15.15
N LEU A 166 7.04 10.21 -15.17
CA LEU A 166 8.18 10.44 -16.05
C LEU A 166 7.75 10.24 -17.51
N ASP A 167 8.17 11.17 -18.37
CA ASP A 167 7.95 11.15 -19.83
C ASP A 167 6.47 11.13 -20.27
N PHE A 168 5.53 11.26 -19.33
CA PHE A 168 4.10 11.27 -19.62
C PHE A 168 3.66 12.66 -20.13
N GLN A 169 2.81 12.64 -21.15
CA GLN A 169 2.14 13.82 -21.68
C GLN A 169 0.64 13.56 -21.74
N GLY A 170 -0.15 14.44 -21.13
CA GLY A 170 -1.60 14.31 -21.12
C GLY A 170 -2.22 15.01 -19.92
N ASP A 171 -3.55 15.02 -19.88
CA ASP A 171 -4.32 15.47 -18.74
C ASP A 171 -4.83 14.27 -17.95
N LEU A 172 -4.56 14.27 -16.64
CA LEU A 172 -4.97 13.23 -15.71
C LEU A 172 -6.13 13.67 -14.82
N TYR A 173 -6.56 14.94 -14.85
CA TYR A 173 -7.60 15.43 -13.94
C TYR A 173 -8.87 14.58 -14.01
N GLY A 174 -9.37 14.18 -12.84
CA GLY A 174 -10.55 13.33 -12.70
C GLY A 174 -10.33 11.85 -13.02
N ARG A 175 -9.14 11.44 -13.46
CA ARG A 175 -8.82 10.02 -13.68
C ARG A 175 -8.56 9.30 -12.36
N SER A 176 -9.01 8.06 -12.29
CA SER A 176 -8.55 7.09 -11.29
C SER A 176 -7.16 6.60 -11.63
N ILE A 177 -6.27 6.59 -10.64
CA ILE A 177 -4.91 6.09 -10.78
C ILE A 177 -4.54 5.22 -9.58
N GLU A 178 -3.54 4.36 -9.75
CA GLU A 178 -2.94 3.60 -8.66
C GLU A 178 -1.42 3.74 -8.69
N VAL A 179 -0.85 4.09 -7.54
CA VAL A 179 0.59 4.30 -7.34
C VAL A 179 1.18 3.11 -6.62
N TYR A 180 2.11 2.41 -7.25
CA TYR A 180 2.83 1.25 -6.73
C TYR A 180 4.22 1.69 -6.26
N PHE A 181 4.42 1.75 -4.95
CA PHE A 181 5.68 2.19 -4.36
C PHE A 181 6.75 1.10 -4.47
N VAL A 182 7.95 1.51 -4.88
CA VAL A 182 9.11 0.62 -5.03
C VAL A 182 10.13 0.90 -3.93
N GLU A 183 10.54 2.16 -3.76
CA GLU A 183 11.57 2.53 -2.79
C GLU A 183 11.46 4.01 -2.39
N LYS A 184 11.85 4.34 -1.17
CA LYS A 184 12.04 5.73 -0.73
C LYS A 184 13.41 6.20 -1.18
N ILE A 185 13.48 7.28 -1.96
CA ILE A 185 14.76 7.81 -2.45
C ILE A 185 15.38 8.84 -1.50
N ARG A 186 14.54 9.62 -0.78
CA ARG A 186 14.98 10.59 0.25
C ARG A 186 13.83 11.10 1.13
N ASP A 187 14.19 11.71 2.25
CA ASP A 187 13.27 12.48 3.09
C ASP A 187 12.95 13.86 2.50
N VAL A 188 11.89 14.49 3.05
CA VAL A 188 11.53 15.89 2.74
C VAL A 188 12.40 16.84 3.55
N TYR A 189 12.96 17.86 2.89
CA TYR A 189 13.70 18.94 3.53
C TYR A 189 13.46 20.26 2.75
N PRO A 190 13.57 21.42 3.42
CA PRO A 190 13.35 22.72 2.78
C PRO A 190 14.50 23.13 1.85
N PHE A 191 14.19 23.95 0.86
CA PHE A 191 15.16 24.58 -0.04
C PHE A 191 15.21 26.08 0.16
N SER A 192 16.40 26.67 -0.01
CA SER A 192 16.61 28.11 0.16
C SER A 192 16.33 28.93 -1.11
N SER A 193 16.22 28.27 -2.28
CA SER A 193 15.85 28.92 -3.53
C SER A 193 15.11 27.97 -4.49
N LYS A 194 14.45 28.55 -5.50
CA LYS A 194 13.75 27.81 -6.55
C LYS A 194 14.73 26.96 -7.38
N GLU A 195 15.92 27.48 -7.63
CA GLU A 195 16.97 26.83 -8.43
C GLU A 195 17.49 25.57 -7.73
N GLN A 196 17.70 25.63 -6.41
CA GLN A 196 18.10 24.46 -5.61
C GLN A 196 17.02 23.37 -5.63
N LEU A 197 15.74 23.75 -5.54
CA LEU A 197 14.64 22.81 -5.65
C LEU A 197 14.65 22.13 -7.03
N ILE A 198 14.76 22.88 -8.12
CA ILE A 198 14.79 22.34 -9.48
C ILE A 198 15.98 21.38 -9.67
N GLU A 199 17.16 21.75 -9.16
CA GLU A 199 18.35 20.91 -9.25
C GLU A 199 18.15 19.58 -8.49
N GLN A 200 17.56 19.64 -7.30
CA GLN A 200 17.26 18.41 -6.56
C GLN A 200 16.19 17.57 -7.26
N MET A 201 15.14 18.17 -7.81
CA MET A 201 14.11 17.44 -8.58
C MET A 201 14.72 16.72 -9.78
N ALA A 202 15.68 17.34 -10.48
CA ALA A 202 16.40 16.68 -11.58
C ALA A 202 17.19 15.45 -11.10
N ARG A 203 17.87 15.55 -9.96
CA ARG A 203 18.60 14.41 -9.35
C ARG A 203 17.64 13.31 -8.90
N ASP A 204 16.50 13.69 -8.31
CA ASP A 204 15.46 12.76 -7.88
C ASP A 204 14.93 11.95 -9.08
N VAL A 205 14.69 12.59 -10.22
CA VAL A 205 14.24 11.90 -11.45
C VAL A 205 15.29 10.91 -11.95
N VAL A 206 16.57 11.27 -11.95
CA VAL A 206 17.65 10.33 -12.32
C VAL A 206 17.67 9.13 -11.37
N GLN A 207 17.64 9.38 -10.06
CA GLN A 207 17.64 8.31 -9.07
C GLN A 207 16.41 7.40 -9.18
N VAL A 208 15.23 7.97 -9.47
CA VAL A 208 14.01 7.19 -9.73
C VAL A 208 14.23 6.27 -10.93
N ARG A 209 14.78 6.77 -12.04
CA ARG A 209 15.08 5.91 -13.20
C ARG A 209 16.04 4.79 -12.83
N ASP A 210 17.10 5.09 -12.08
CA ASP A 210 18.08 4.08 -11.68
C ASP A 210 17.49 3.01 -10.76
N VAL A 211 16.64 3.39 -9.80
CA VAL A 211 15.96 2.45 -8.89
C VAL A 211 14.99 1.54 -9.66
N LEU A 212 14.31 2.08 -10.67
CA LEU A 212 13.32 1.35 -11.45
C LEU A 212 13.96 0.55 -12.60
N ALA A 213 15.19 0.89 -13.01
CA ALA A 213 15.94 0.16 -14.02
C ALA A 213 16.23 -1.28 -13.55
N GLY A 214 15.46 -2.23 -14.07
CA GLY A 214 15.58 -3.66 -13.75
C GLY A 214 14.63 -4.16 -12.66
N ARG A 215 13.64 -3.38 -12.24
CA ARG A 215 12.58 -3.82 -11.32
C ARG A 215 11.24 -3.88 -12.05
N ASP A 216 10.75 -5.09 -12.31
CA ASP A 216 9.34 -5.29 -12.65
C ASP A 216 8.51 -5.32 -11.38
N ILE A 217 7.48 -4.48 -11.31
CA ILE A 217 6.51 -4.52 -10.21
C ILE A 217 5.49 -5.65 -10.44
N ARG A 218 5.42 -6.59 -9.49
CA ARG A 218 4.30 -7.53 -9.34
C ARG A 218 3.24 -6.95 -8.43
#